data_AF-A0A3C0PQ77-F1
#
_entry.id   AF-A0A3C0PQ77-F1
#
_cell.length_a   1.000
_cell.length_b   1.000
_cell.length_c   1.000
_cell.angle_alpha   90.00
_cell.angle_beta   90.00
_cell.angle_gamma   90.00
#
_symmetry.space_group_name_H-M   'P 1'
#
loop_
_entity.id
_entity.type
_entity.pdbx_description
1 polymer ?
#
loop_
_entity_poly.entity_id
_entity_poly.type
_entity_poly.pdbx_seq_one_letter_code
_entity_poly.pdbx_strand_id
1 'polypeptide(L)'
;YEQDLAAKHGVKLMFNVQPKTIHGNGAVNMLELEYTAQKNGKLEPTGETLRVAADQIFTAIGQTLETSGSLVLEGRKIAVNGVGRTSRDGVWAGGDCASSGDDLTVTAVAEGRDAAMDIHTTFMGGA
;
A
#
# COMPACT_ATOMS: atom_id res chain seq x y z
N TYR A 1 18.64 -2.20 2.02
CA TYR A 1 18.95 -3.01 3.21
C TYR A 1 18.06 -4.25 3.27
N GLU A 2 16.74 -4.09 3.23
CA GLU A 2 15.75 -5.16 3.35
C GLU A 2 15.85 -6.19 2.22
N GLN A 3 16.08 -5.73 0.98
CA GLN A 3 16.33 -6.61 -0.16
C GLN A 3 17.61 -7.44 0.03
N ASP A 4 18.69 -6.82 0.53
CA ASP A 4 19.95 -7.52 0.80
C ASP A 4 19.80 -8.52 1.93
N LEU A 5 19.03 -8.17 2.97
CA LEU A 5 18.72 -9.07 4.07
C LEU A 5 17.97 -10.30 3.57
N ALA A 6 16.91 -10.11 2.77
CA ALA A 6 16.16 -11.22 2.17
C ALA A 6 17.08 -12.11 1.30
N ALA A 7 17.91 -11.51 0.44
CA ALA A 7 18.84 -12.24 -0.40
C ALA A 7 19.87 -13.05 0.42
N LYS A 8 20.40 -12.49 1.51
CA LYS A 8 21.31 -13.19 2.45
C LYS A 8 20.65 -14.38 3.14
N HIS A 9 19.34 -14.37 3.29
CA HIS A 9 18.55 -15.47 3.85
C HIS A 9 17.97 -16.42 2.79
N GLY A 10 18.50 -16.40 1.56
CA GLY A 10 18.17 -17.36 0.51
C GLY A 10 16.92 -17.01 -0.32
N VAL A 11 16.37 -15.80 -0.17
CA VAL A 11 15.28 -15.35 -1.02
C VAL A 11 15.82 -15.04 -2.42
N LYS A 12 15.25 -15.71 -3.44
CA LYS A 12 15.52 -15.38 -4.84
C LYS A 12 14.64 -14.22 -5.27
N LEU A 13 15.26 -13.06 -5.51
CA LEU A 13 14.59 -11.89 -6.08
C LEU A 13 14.56 -12.02 -7.61
N MET A 14 13.35 -11.95 -8.17
CA MET A 14 13.12 -11.92 -9.61
C MET A 14 12.58 -10.54 -9.98
N PHE A 15 13.40 -9.77 -10.68
CA PHE A 15 13.05 -8.44 -11.16
C PHE A 15 12.56 -8.49 -12.60
N ASN A 16 11.83 -7.46 -13.04
CA ASN A 16 11.33 -7.32 -14.41
C ASN A 16 10.50 -8.54 -14.86
N VAL A 17 9.65 -9.02 -13.95
CA VAL A 17 8.67 -10.08 -14.22
C VAL A 17 7.32 -9.66 -13.65
N GLN A 18 6.25 -10.09 -14.29
CA GLN A 18 4.88 -9.87 -13.82
C GLN A 18 4.10 -11.20 -13.76
N PRO A 19 3.16 -11.37 -12.80
CA PRO A 19 2.26 -12.51 -12.80
C PRO A 19 1.43 -12.59 -14.07
N LYS A 20 1.36 -13.78 -14.69
CA LYS A 20 0.54 -14.06 -15.87
C LYS A 20 -0.62 -15.00 -15.55
N THR A 21 -0.31 -16.17 -15.00
CA THR A 21 -1.30 -17.21 -14.71
C THR A 21 -0.90 -18.02 -13.48
N ILE A 22 -1.87 -18.31 -12.61
CA ILE A 22 -1.71 -19.29 -11.52
C ILE A 22 -2.26 -20.62 -12.02
N HIS A 23 -1.43 -21.66 -12.01
CA HIS A 23 -1.82 -23.00 -12.45
C HIS A 23 -2.11 -23.91 -11.24
N GLY A 24 -3.14 -24.73 -11.38
CA GLY A 24 -3.58 -25.63 -10.31
C GLY A 24 -4.92 -26.31 -10.61
N ASN A 25 -5.18 -27.43 -9.95
CA ASN A 25 -6.49 -28.09 -9.94
C ASN A 25 -6.88 -28.38 -8.48
N GLY A 26 -7.69 -27.49 -7.90
CA GLY A 26 -8.04 -27.51 -6.47
C GLY A 26 -6.95 -26.97 -5.53
N ALA A 27 -5.68 -27.00 -5.93
CA ALA A 27 -4.55 -26.36 -5.26
C ALA A 27 -3.53 -25.83 -6.29
N VAL A 28 -2.79 -24.78 -5.93
CA VAL A 28 -1.72 -24.23 -6.76
C VAL A 28 -0.56 -25.22 -6.86
N ASN A 29 0.06 -25.29 -8.04
CA ASN A 29 1.30 -26.03 -8.23
C ASN A 29 2.37 -25.21 -8.95
N MET A 30 2.00 -24.08 -9.57
CA MET A 30 2.90 -23.32 -10.42
C MET A 30 2.39 -21.89 -10.65
N LEU A 31 3.31 -20.93 -10.63
CA LEU A 31 3.10 -19.56 -11.06
C LEU A 31 3.78 -19.35 -12.41
N GLU A 32 3.00 -18.96 -13.41
CA GLU A 32 3.52 -18.48 -14.68
C GLU A 32 3.73 -16.97 -14.59
N LEU A 33 4.95 -16.55 -14.95
CA LEU A 33 5.38 -15.16 -14.99
C LEU A 33 5.72 -14.79 -16.43
N GLU A 34 5.59 -13.52 -16.76
CA GLU A 34 6.05 -12.93 -18.01
C GLU A 34 7.15 -11.92 -17.75
N TYR A 35 8.23 -11.96 -18.52
CA TYR A 35 9.26 -10.94 -18.45
C TYR A 35 8.72 -9.60 -18.95
N THR A 36 9.20 -8.52 -18.35
CA THR A 36 8.87 -7.14 -18.71
C THR A 36 10.15 -6.39 -19.07
N ALA A 37 10.06 -5.41 -19.96
CA ALA A 37 11.14 -4.50 -20.27
C ALA A 37 10.67 -3.05 -20.20
N GLN A 38 11.56 -2.14 -19.81
CA GLN A 38 11.23 -0.71 -19.81
C GLN A 38 11.25 -0.17 -21.25
N LYS A 39 10.13 0.40 -21.68
CA LYS A 39 9.98 1.11 -22.95
C LYS A 39 9.24 2.40 -22.69
N ASN A 40 9.79 3.53 -23.13
CA ASN A 40 9.19 4.86 -22.95
C ASN A 40 8.77 5.16 -21.50
N GLY A 41 9.60 4.76 -20.53
CA GLY A 41 9.35 4.97 -19.10
C GLY A 41 8.31 4.04 -18.46
N LYS A 42 7.72 3.10 -19.22
CA LYS A 42 6.76 2.10 -18.71
C LYS A 42 7.33 0.70 -18.81
N LEU A 43 6.91 -0.19 -17.92
CA LEU A 43 7.18 -1.63 -18.06
C LEU A 43 6.17 -2.22 -19.04
N GLU A 44 6.68 -2.87 -20.09
CA GLU A 44 5.87 -3.57 -21.09
C GLU A 44 6.21 -5.07 -21.09
N PRO A 45 5.22 -5.96 -21.25
CA PRO A 45 5.48 -7.40 -21.35
C PRO A 45 6.29 -7.72 -22.62
N THR A 46 7.23 -8.67 -22.52
CA THR A 46 8.08 -9.06 -23.65
C THR A 46 7.49 -10.21 -24.48
N GLY A 47 6.46 -10.90 -23.98
CA GLY A 47 5.96 -12.16 -24.54
C GLY A 47 6.71 -13.40 -24.06
N GLU A 48 7.90 -13.26 -23.48
CA GLU A 48 8.68 -14.36 -22.92
C GLU A 48 8.15 -14.75 -21.54
N THR A 49 7.86 -16.03 -21.34
CA THR A 49 7.28 -16.55 -20.09
C THR A 49 8.22 -17.53 -19.40
N LEU A 50 8.09 -17.60 -18.08
CA LEU A 50 8.71 -18.63 -17.27
C LEU A 50 7.70 -19.20 -16.27
N ARG A 51 8.01 -20.38 -15.74
CA ARG A 51 7.18 -21.07 -14.76
C ARG A 51 7.99 -21.39 -13.53
N VAL A 52 7.43 -21.03 -12.36
CA VAL A 52 8.01 -21.31 -11.05
C VAL A 52 7.08 -22.28 -10.34
N ALA A 53 7.58 -23.46 -9.99
CA ALA A 53 6.83 -24.39 -9.16
C ALA A 53 6.57 -23.74 -7.78
N ALA A 54 5.31 -23.79 -7.33
CA ALA A 54 4.90 -23.15 -6.08
C ALA A 54 3.71 -23.89 -5.48
N ASP A 55 3.84 -24.29 -4.22
CA ASP A 55 2.74 -24.88 -3.43
C ASP A 55 1.89 -23.80 -2.74
N GLN A 56 2.40 -22.57 -2.63
CA GLN A 56 1.72 -21.42 -2.04
C GLN A 56 2.12 -20.13 -2.78
N ILE A 57 1.16 -19.21 -2.90
CA ILE A 57 1.38 -17.87 -3.47
C ILE A 57 0.79 -16.85 -2.51
N PHE A 58 1.61 -15.90 -2.07
CA PHE A 58 1.19 -14.77 -1.23
C PHE A 58 1.31 -13.47 -2.03
N THR A 59 0.24 -12.67 -2.04
CA THR A 59 0.24 -11.35 -2.69
C THR A 59 0.62 -10.28 -1.68
N ALA A 60 1.69 -9.52 -1.97
CA ALA A 60 2.17 -8.41 -1.15
C ALA A 60 2.19 -7.09 -1.95
N ILE A 61 1.09 -6.79 -2.65
CA ILE A 61 0.96 -5.63 -3.55
C ILE A 61 0.48 -4.35 -2.84
N GLY A 62 0.49 -4.37 -1.50
CA GLY A 62 -0.02 -3.29 -0.66
C GLY A 62 -1.49 -3.47 -0.27
N GLN A 63 -2.07 -2.38 0.22
CA GLN A 63 -3.43 -2.31 0.75
C GLN A 63 -4.24 -1.22 0.04
N THR A 64 -5.57 -1.39 0.05
CA THR A 64 -6.53 -0.40 -0.47
C THR A 64 -7.48 -0.02 0.64
N LEU A 65 -7.71 1.28 0.83
CA LEU A 65 -8.74 1.76 1.74
C LEU A 65 -10.12 1.49 1.15
N GLU A 66 -10.94 0.72 1.87
CA GLU A 66 -12.36 0.62 1.61
C GLU A 66 -13.11 1.47 2.64
N THR A 67 -13.94 2.39 2.17
CA THR A 67 -14.79 3.21 3.04
C THR A 67 -16.23 3.19 2.55
N SER A 68 -17.15 2.97 3.48
CA SER A 68 -18.60 3.07 3.25
C SER A 68 -19.13 4.50 3.48
N GLY A 69 -18.27 5.43 3.88
CA GLY A 69 -18.64 6.78 4.30
C GLY A 69 -18.46 7.85 3.22
N SER A 70 -19.15 8.98 3.40
CA SER A 70 -19.11 10.18 2.55
C SER A 70 -17.90 11.08 2.85
N LEU A 71 -16.73 10.51 3.10
CA LEU A 71 -15.51 11.30 3.27
C LEU A 71 -14.88 11.57 1.90
N VAL A 72 -14.40 12.79 1.70
CA VAL A 72 -13.64 13.13 0.50
C VAL A 72 -12.32 12.36 0.52
N LEU A 73 -11.98 11.75 -0.61
CA LEU A 73 -10.73 11.03 -0.79
C LEU A 73 -9.77 11.84 -1.67
N GLU A 74 -8.48 11.73 -1.38
CA GLU A 74 -7.39 12.16 -2.24
C GLU A 74 -6.63 10.91 -2.70
N GLY A 75 -6.85 10.53 -3.96
CA GLY A 75 -6.38 9.24 -4.48
C GLY A 75 -7.02 8.07 -3.74
N ARG A 76 -6.20 7.27 -3.06
CA ARG A 76 -6.63 6.06 -2.31
C ARG A 76 -6.71 6.29 -0.79
N LYS A 77 -6.59 7.54 -0.34
CA LYS A 77 -6.58 7.90 1.10
C LYS A 77 -7.61 8.97 1.41
N ILE A 78 -7.97 9.12 2.69
CA ILE A 78 -8.88 10.15 3.18
C ILE A 78 -8.18 11.50 3.05
N ALA A 79 -8.85 12.44 2.39
CA ALA A 79 -8.35 13.81 2.30
C ALA A 79 -8.40 14.46 3.68
N VAL A 80 -7.27 14.97 4.15
CA VAL A 80 -7.16 15.70 5.42
C VAL A 80 -6.43 17.03 5.25
N ASN A 81 -6.67 17.96 6.15
CA ASN A 81 -5.84 19.17 6.27
C ASN A 81 -4.62 18.92 7.17
N GLY A 82 -3.81 19.97 7.40
CA GLY A 82 -2.56 19.88 8.17
C GLY A 82 -2.67 19.41 9.63
N VAL A 83 -3.87 19.39 10.22
CA VAL A 83 -4.11 18.87 11.58
C VAL A 83 -4.96 17.60 11.57
N GLY A 84 -5.16 16.99 10.40
CA GLY A 84 -5.89 15.73 10.26
C GLY A 84 -7.41 15.86 10.13
N ARG A 85 -7.98 17.07 10.03
CA ARG A 85 -9.45 17.22 9.85
C ARG A 85 -9.87 16.68 8.48
N THR A 86 -10.94 15.88 8.48
CA THR A 86 -11.56 15.36 7.25
C THR A 86 -12.59 16.33 6.67
N SER A 87 -13.28 15.93 5.60
CA SER A 87 -14.42 16.68 5.05
C SER A 87 -15.68 16.67 5.92
N ARG A 88 -15.68 15.95 7.05
CA ARG A 88 -16.81 15.89 7.99
C ARG A 88 -16.42 16.53 9.32
N ASP A 89 -17.23 17.49 9.75
CA ASP A 89 -17.03 18.17 11.02
C ASP A 89 -17.01 17.19 12.20
N GLY A 90 -16.07 17.41 13.11
CA GLY A 90 -15.86 16.55 14.27
C GLY A 90 -15.22 15.20 13.94
N VAL A 91 -14.67 15.02 12.73
CA VAL A 91 -13.98 13.78 12.32
C VAL A 91 -12.58 14.10 11.80
N TRP A 92 -11.60 13.37 12.34
CA TRP A 92 -10.19 13.44 11.97
C TRP A 92 -9.68 12.09 11.46
N ALA A 93 -8.61 12.11 10.67
CA ALA A 93 -7.88 10.93 10.24
C ALA A 93 -6.37 11.20 10.29
N GLY A 94 -5.58 10.15 10.51
CA GLY A 94 -4.12 10.15 10.52
C GLY A 94 -3.59 8.74 10.29
N GLY A 95 -2.29 8.61 10.01
CA GLY A 95 -1.63 7.36 9.64
C GLY A 95 -1.95 6.91 8.23
N ASP A 96 -1.76 5.62 7.95
CA ASP A 96 -1.87 5.00 6.62
C ASP A 96 -3.15 5.33 5.84
N CYS A 97 -4.24 5.65 6.54
CA CYS A 97 -5.53 5.98 5.93
C CYS A 97 -5.65 7.44 5.45
N ALA A 98 -4.77 8.34 5.88
CA ALA A 98 -4.85 9.78 5.63
C ALA A 98 -3.89 10.24 4.52
N SER A 99 -4.30 11.22 3.72
CA SER A 99 -3.53 11.70 2.56
C SER A 99 -2.27 12.49 2.92
N SER A 100 -2.06 12.83 4.18
CA SER A 100 -0.85 13.50 4.64
C SER A 100 0.33 12.52 4.73
N GLY A 101 1.52 13.02 4.37
CA GLY A 101 2.81 12.39 4.64
C GLY A 101 3.10 11.05 3.92
N ASP A 102 4.25 10.49 4.29
CA ASP A 102 4.74 9.19 3.78
C ASP A 102 4.20 8.03 4.62
N ASP A 103 4.09 6.84 4.02
CA ASP A 103 3.69 5.57 4.67
C ASP A 103 4.78 5.04 5.64
N LEU A 104 5.12 5.84 6.64
CA LEU A 104 6.13 5.57 7.65
C LEU A 104 5.52 5.68 9.05
N THR A 105 5.98 4.84 9.96
CA THR A 105 5.50 4.80 11.35
C THR A 105 5.68 6.13 12.09
N VAL A 106 6.77 6.85 11.81
CA VAL A 106 7.04 8.17 12.42
C VAL A 106 6.06 9.24 11.96
N THR A 107 5.63 9.19 10.70
CA THR A 107 4.62 10.08 10.13
C THR A 107 3.27 9.83 10.80
N ALA A 108 2.86 8.56 10.87
CA ALA A 108 1.59 8.19 11.49
C ALA A 108 1.50 8.62 12.96
N VAL A 109 2.60 8.49 13.72
CA VAL A 109 2.64 8.95 15.12
C VAL A 109 2.53 10.48 15.23
N ALA A 110 3.20 11.23 14.34
CA ALA A 110 3.12 12.69 14.33
C ALA A 110 1.70 13.17 14.01
N GLU A 111 1.05 12.56 13.01
CA GLU A 111 -0.32 12.89 12.61
C GLU A 111 -1.33 12.58 13.72
N GLY A 112 -1.18 11.43 14.40
CA GLY A 112 -2.03 11.09 15.53
C GLY A 112 -1.89 12.08 16.69
N ARG A 113 -0.67 12.55 16.98
CA ARG A 113 -0.42 13.60 17.98
C ARG A 113 -1.10 14.90 17.59
N ASP A 114 -0.92 15.36 16.35
CA ASP A 114 -1.40 16.66 15.90
C ASP A 114 -2.94 16.68 15.82
N ALA A 115 -3.55 15.59 15.36
CA ALA A 115 -4.99 15.39 15.41
C ALA A 115 -5.52 15.40 16.86
N ALA A 116 -4.83 14.73 17.81
CA ALA A 116 -5.26 14.73 19.21
C ALA A 116 -5.26 16.14 19.83
N MET A 117 -4.26 16.97 19.51
CA MET A 117 -4.20 18.36 20.00
C MET A 117 -5.34 19.22 19.43
N ASP A 118 -5.69 19.02 18.17
CA ASP A 118 -6.79 19.75 17.53
C ASP A 118 -8.17 19.25 17.99
N ILE A 119 -8.35 17.94 18.20
CA ILE A 119 -9.54 17.35 18.83
C ILE A 119 -9.75 17.97 20.22
N HIS A 120 -8.70 18.00 21.04
CA HIS A 120 -8.75 18.57 22.38
C HIS A 120 -9.15 20.04 22.35
N THR A 121 -8.49 20.84 21.51
CA THR A 121 -8.79 22.27 21.35
C THR A 121 -10.23 22.48 20.89
N THR A 122 -10.71 21.68 19.94
CA THR A 122 -12.06 21.77 19.37
C THR A 122 -13.14 21.49 20.41
N PHE A 123 -12.96 20.48 21.27
CA PHE A 123 -13.99 20.07 22.23
C PHE A 123 -13.86 20.72 23.62
N MET A 124 -12.67 21.18 24.01
CA MET A 124 -12.44 21.84 25.30
C MET A 124 -12.43 23.36 25.20
N GLY A 125 -12.16 23.94 24.02
CA GLY A 125 -12.20 25.38 23.78
C GLY A 125 -13.59 25.96 23.51
N GLY A 126 -14.63 25.11 23.54
CA GLY A 126 -16.04 25.48 23.40
C GLY A 126 -16.78 25.63 24.74
N ALA A 127 -16.07 26.00 25.81
CA ALA A 127 -16.64 26.35 27.12
C ALA A 127 -16.47 27.85 27.40
#